data_AF-A0A357AN79-F1
#
_entry.id   AF-A0A357AN79-F1
#
_cell.length_a   1.000
_cell.length_b   1.000
_cell.length_c   1.000
_cell.angle_alpha   90.00
_cell.angle_beta   90.00
_cell.angle_gamma   90.00
#
_symmetry.space_group_name_H-M   'P 1'
#
loop_
_entity.id
_entity.type
_entity.pdbx_description
1 polymer ?
#
loop_
_entity_poly.entity_id
_entity_poly.type
_entity_poly.pdbx_seq_one_letter_code
_entity_poly.pdbx_strand_id
1 'polypeptide(L)'
;GGINLEDISAPRCFEIERRLKQECDIPIFHDDQHGTAVVVLAAMINALKIIGKDIAGIEVIVNGSGAAGIAITKLLMSMGLKKVILCDTKGAIYKGRPGLNAEKELMAEISNLEMKKGTLKEVIRGADVFIGVSAPGTVDQDMVKSMAKDPLIFAMANPIPEIMPEDAMSAGAKIVGTGRSDFPNQINNVLAFPGIFRGTLDVRASDINDEMKIAAAYAIASLITEEELKPDYIIPSPFDRRVAAAVSEAVAEAARKSGVARI
;
A
#
# COMPACT_ATOMS: atom_id res chain seq x y z
N GLY A 1 -0.77 -26.33 -3.60
CA GLY A 1 0.20 -25.48 -2.91
C GLY A 1 -0.08 -24.03 -3.27
N GLY A 2 0.92 -23.16 -3.19
CA GLY A 2 0.86 -21.77 -3.67
C GLY A 2 2.28 -21.26 -3.93
N ILE A 3 2.43 -20.19 -4.72
CA ILE A 3 3.72 -19.58 -5.06
C ILE A 3 3.77 -18.17 -4.48
N ASN A 4 4.80 -17.88 -3.68
CA ASN A 4 5.15 -16.53 -3.26
C ASN A 4 6.33 -16.03 -4.11
N LEU A 5 6.10 -14.98 -4.90
CA LEU A 5 7.11 -14.28 -5.68
C LEU A 5 7.71 -13.16 -4.82
N GLU A 6 9.04 -13.09 -4.82
CA GLU A 6 9.82 -12.15 -4.02
C GLU A 6 10.99 -11.59 -4.85
N ASP A 7 11.37 -10.34 -4.61
CA ASP A 7 12.60 -9.72 -5.11
C ASP A 7 12.76 -9.75 -6.65
N ILE A 8 11.64 -9.68 -7.38
CA ILE A 8 11.63 -9.59 -8.84
C ILE A 8 11.49 -8.13 -9.28
N SER A 9 12.46 -7.63 -10.03
CA SER A 9 12.46 -6.23 -10.48
C SER A 9 11.31 -5.89 -11.43
N ALA A 10 10.74 -4.70 -11.25
CA ALA A 10 9.82 -4.12 -12.23
C ALA A 10 10.58 -3.68 -13.50
N PRO A 11 10.01 -3.85 -14.71
CA PRO A 11 8.65 -4.32 -14.97
C PRO A 11 8.53 -5.85 -15.16
N ARG A 12 9.61 -6.63 -14.99
CA ARG A 12 9.59 -8.08 -15.26
C ARG A 12 8.63 -8.84 -14.34
N CYS A 13 8.51 -8.42 -13.09
CA CYS A 13 7.61 -9.03 -12.11
C CYS A 13 6.16 -9.12 -12.59
N PHE A 14 5.66 -8.10 -13.28
CA PHE A 14 4.28 -8.06 -13.78
C PHE A 14 4.00 -9.16 -14.81
N GLU A 15 4.93 -9.36 -15.76
CA GLU A 15 4.77 -10.40 -16.78
C GLU A 15 4.91 -11.81 -16.17
N ILE A 16 5.87 -11.99 -15.26
CA ILE A 16 6.07 -13.26 -14.56
C ILE A 16 4.82 -13.64 -13.76
N GLU A 17 4.29 -12.70 -12.96
CA GLU A 17 3.07 -12.93 -12.19
C GLU A 17 1.87 -13.23 -13.10
N ARG A 18 1.67 -12.43 -14.15
CA ARG A 18 0.59 -12.63 -15.12
C ARG A 18 0.62 -14.01 -15.75
N ARG A 19 1.80 -14.45 -16.23
CA ARG A 19 1.95 -15.77 -16.86
C ARG A 19 1.74 -16.89 -15.85
N LEU A 20 2.31 -16.80 -14.65
CA LEU A 20 2.10 -17.82 -13.62
C LEU A 20 0.62 -17.93 -13.23
N LYS A 21 -0.11 -16.81 -13.14
CA LYS A 21 -1.56 -16.82 -12.90
C LYS A 21 -2.37 -17.45 -14.03
N GLN A 22 -1.88 -17.42 -15.27
CA GLN A 22 -2.52 -18.04 -16.44
C GLN A 22 -2.15 -19.53 -16.60
N GLU A 23 -0.93 -19.89 -16.23
CA GLU A 23 -0.34 -21.21 -16.49
C GLU A 23 -0.48 -22.17 -15.30
N CYS A 24 -0.68 -21.67 -14.07
CA CYS A 24 -0.78 -22.48 -12.85
C CYS A 24 -2.23 -22.59 -12.34
N ASP A 25 -2.56 -23.73 -11.72
CA ASP A 25 -3.85 -24.01 -11.05
C ASP A 25 -3.81 -23.78 -9.52
N ILE A 26 -2.77 -23.07 -9.07
CA ILE A 26 -2.48 -22.73 -7.69
C ILE A 26 -2.30 -21.21 -7.53
N PRO A 27 -2.63 -20.67 -6.35
CA PRO A 27 -2.56 -19.24 -6.09
C PRO A 27 -1.13 -18.71 -6.22
N ILE A 28 -1.02 -17.56 -6.91
CA ILE A 28 0.22 -16.81 -7.10
C ILE A 28 0.10 -15.48 -6.37
N PHE A 29 1.02 -15.24 -5.44
CA PHE A 29 1.15 -13.99 -4.70
C PHE A 29 2.53 -13.40 -4.95
N HIS A 30 2.63 -12.08 -4.94
CA HIS A 30 3.91 -11.38 -4.98
C HIS A 30 3.95 -10.45 -3.78
N ASP A 31 4.83 -10.73 -2.81
CA ASP A 31 4.75 -10.09 -1.51
C ASP A 31 5.13 -8.60 -1.58
N ASP A 32 6.21 -8.27 -2.31
CA ASP A 32 6.61 -6.88 -2.53
C ASP A 32 5.52 -6.01 -3.18
N GLN A 33 4.60 -6.63 -3.91
CA GLN A 33 3.45 -5.96 -4.52
C GLN A 33 2.24 -5.97 -3.59
N HIS A 34 1.62 -7.14 -3.45
CA HIS A 34 0.31 -7.30 -2.84
C HIS A 34 0.40 -7.29 -1.33
N GLY A 35 1.44 -7.86 -0.74
CA GLY A 35 1.67 -7.81 0.71
C GLY A 35 1.87 -6.37 1.17
N THR A 36 2.72 -5.61 0.47
CA THR A 36 2.91 -4.18 0.71
C THR A 36 1.59 -3.40 0.59
N ALA A 37 0.80 -3.67 -0.46
CA ALA A 37 -0.50 -3.01 -0.65
C ALA A 37 -1.48 -3.27 0.50
N VAL A 38 -1.55 -4.51 0.99
CA VAL A 38 -2.41 -4.91 2.11
C VAL A 38 -2.06 -4.17 3.39
N VAL A 39 -0.77 -4.09 3.73
CA VAL A 39 -0.36 -3.44 4.99
C VAL A 39 -0.47 -1.91 4.93
N VAL A 40 -0.27 -1.32 3.75
CA VAL A 40 -0.56 0.10 3.52
C VAL A 40 -2.05 0.39 3.67
N LEU A 41 -2.92 -0.44 3.09
CA LEU A 41 -4.37 -0.28 3.26
C LEU A 41 -4.77 -0.43 4.73
N ALA A 42 -4.21 -1.40 5.46
CA ALA A 42 -4.48 -1.58 6.89
C ALA A 42 -4.11 -0.32 7.71
N ALA A 43 -2.91 0.23 7.46
CA ALA A 43 -2.46 1.48 8.07
C ALA A 43 -3.37 2.67 7.68
N MET A 44 -3.74 2.78 6.39
CA MET A 44 -4.61 3.83 5.88
C MET A 44 -5.98 3.81 6.55
N ILE A 45 -6.61 2.63 6.72
CA ILE A 45 -7.93 2.48 7.36
C ILE A 45 -7.91 3.12 8.76
N ASN A 46 -6.92 2.79 9.58
CA ASN A 46 -6.80 3.31 10.94
C ASN A 46 -6.37 4.78 10.98
N ALA A 47 -5.47 5.20 10.07
CA ALA A 47 -5.06 6.60 9.97
C ALA A 47 -6.21 7.53 9.58
N LEU A 48 -7.08 7.09 8.66
CA LEU A 48 -8.25 7.85 8.21
C LEU A 48 -9.29 8.05 9.31
N LYS A 49 -9.49 7.06 10.20
CA LYS A 49 -10.32 7.23 11.41
C LYS A 49 -9.80 8.36 12.30
N ILE A 50 -8.48 8.41 12.54
CA ILE A 50 -7.86 9.42 13.40
C ILE A 50 -8.03 10.84 12.83
N ILE A 51 -7.90 11.01 11.51
CA ILE A 51 -8.04 12.33 10.87
C ILE A 51 -9.49 12.64 10.45
N GLY A 52 -10.43 11.72 10.68
CA GLY A 52 -11.85 11.90 10.37
C GLY A 52 -12.13 12.11 8.88
N LYS A 53 -11.39 11.44 7.99
CA LYS A 53 -11.56 11.55 6.52
C LYS A 53 -11.97 10.20 5.92
N ASP A 54 -12.67 10.27 4.80
CA ASP A 54 -13.01 9.10 3.98
C ASP A 54 -12.05 8.96 2.79
N ILE A 55 -11.73 7.73 2.40
CA ILE A 55 -10.79 7.45 1.31
C ILE A 55 -11.23 8.03 -0.05
N ALA A 56 -12.53 8.19 -0.28
CA ALA A 56 -13.03 8.81 -1.51
C ALA A 56 -12.86 10.34 -1.53
N GLY A 57 -12.58 10.95 -0.38
CA GLY A 57 -12.44 12.39 -0.19
C GLY A 57 -11.00 12.91 -0.13
N ILE A 58 -9.99 12.02 -0.06
CA ILE A 58 -8.57 12.40 0.07
C ILE A 58 -7.85 12.47 -1.29
N GLU A 59 -6.74 13.22 -1.32
CA GLU A 59 -5.74 13.18 -2.38
C GLU A 59 -4.45 12.48 -1.90
N VAL A 60 -4.01 11.48 -2.66
CA VAL A 60 -2.84 10.64 -2.32
C VAL A 60 -1.74 10.82 -3.36
N ILE A 61 -0.51 11.05 -2.90
CA ILE A 61 0.69 11.00 -3.73
C ILE A 61 1.46 9.73 -3.43
N VAL A 62 1.69 8.92 -4.46
CA VAL A 62 2.52 7.72 -4.36
C VAL A 62 3.86 7.99 -5.06
N ASN A 63 4.94 8.14 -4.29
CA ASN A 63 6.27 8.28 -4.86
C ASN A 63 6.92 6.91 -5.01
N GLY A 64 7.13 6.50 -6.26
CA GLY A 64 7.49 5.14 -6.63
C GLY A 64 6.39 4.52 -7.49
N SER A 65 6.71 4.28 -8.76
CA SER A 65 5.81 3.66 -9.75
C SER A 65 6.33 2.29 -10.21
N GLY A 66 6.98 1.59 -9.29
CA GLY A 66 7.34 0.19 -9.42
C GLY A 66 6.21 -0.73 -8.96
N ALA A 67 6.56 -1.98 -8.68
CA ALA A 67 5.62 -3.05 -8.32
C ALA A 67 4.73 -2.67 -7.11
N ALA A 68 5.35 -2.30 -5.98
CA ALA A 68 4.64 -1.88 -4.77
C ALA A 68 3.71 -0.69 -5.00
N GLY A 69 4.20 0.40 -5.60
CA GLY A 69 3.42 1.63 -5.78
C GLY A 69 2.20 1.44 -6.68
N ILE A 70 2.33 0.61 -7.72
CA ILE A 70 1.22 0.23 -8.60
C ILE A 70 0.19 -0.63 -7.85
N ALA A 71 0.64 -1.63 -7.09
CA ALA A 71 -0.26 -2.50 -6.33
C ALA A 71 -1.01 -1.74 -5.22
N ILE A 72 -0.31 -0.89 -4.46
CA ILE A 72 -0.90 0.02 -3.47
C ILE A 72 -1.97 0.87 -4.14
N THR A 73 -1.65 1.53 -5.24
CA THR A 73 -2.60 2.43 -5.91
C THR A 73 -3.86 1.69 -6.33
N LYS A 74 -3.72 0.54 -7.00
CA LYS A 74 -4.86 -0.27 -7.46
C LYS A 74 -5.75 -0.73 -6.31
N LEU A 75 -5.15 -1.19 -5.20
CA LEU A 75 -5.91 -1.65 -4.04
C LEU A 75 -6.61 -0.49 -3.31
N LEU A 76 -5.99 0.69 -3.21
CA LEU A 76 -6.67 1.86 -2.64
C LEU A 76 -7.81 2.34 -3.56
N MET A 77 -7.64 2.26 -4.89
CA MET A 77 -8.70 2.60 -5.85
C MET A 77 -9.89 1.65 -5.77
N SER A 78 -9.68 0.34 -5.56
CA SER A 78 -10.78 -0.61 -5.34
C SER A 78 -11.56 -0.33 -4.04
N MET A 79 -10.92 0.34 -3.07
CA MET A 79 -11.55 0.86 -1.86
C MET A 79 -12.23 2.23 -2.04
N GLY A 80 -12.20 2.80 -3.25
CA GLY A 80 -12.89 4.05 -3.57
C GLY A 80 -12.00 5.29 -3.64
N LEU A 81 -10.67 5.17 -3.55
CA LEU A 81 -9.75 6.28 -3.77
C LEU A 81 -9.91 6.85 -5.19
N LYS A 82 -10.19 8.14 -5.30
CA LYS A 82 -10.43 8.82 -6.60
C LYS A 82 -9.27 9.71 -7.05
N LYS A 83 -8.60 10.39 -6.10
CA LYS A 83 -7.53 11.34 -6.38
C LYS A 83 -6.20 10.74 -5.97
N VAL A 84 -5.49 10.18 -6.95
CA VAL A 84 -4.17 9.59 -6.73
C VAL A 84 -3.22 9.97 -7.85
N ILE A 85 -1.99 10.32 -7.50
CA ILE A 85 -0.93 10.65 -8.46
C ILE A 85 0.30 9.82 -8.13
N LEU A 86 0.73 8.99 -9.08
CA LEU A 86 2.02 8.31 -8.98
C LEU A 86 3.14 9.24 -9.49
N CYS A 87 4.26 9.24 -8.80
CA CYS A 87 5.49 9.90 -9.22
C CYS A 87 6.58 8.86 -9.51
N ASP A 88 7.45 9.19 -10.47
CA ASP A 88 8.72 8.51 -10.67
C ASP A 88 9.89 9.49 -10.63
N THR A 89 11.08 9.04 -11.00
CA THR A 89 12.31 9.86 -10.96
C THR A 89 12.25 11.15 -11.79
N LYS A 90 11.30 11.29 -12.72
CA LYS A 90 11.08 12.53 -13.48
C LYS A 90 9.74 13.21 -13.14
N GLY A 91 9.16 12.95 -11.97
CA GLY A 91 7.95 13.61 -11.47
C GLY A 91 6.65 12.85 -11.75
N ALA A 92 5.53 13.59 -11.78
CA ALA A 92 4.19 13.04 -11.88
C ALA A 92 3.96 12.26 -13.19
N ILE A 93 3.32 11.10 -13.07
CA ILE A 93 2.85 10.29 -14.20
C ILE A 93 1.49 10.82 -14.64
N TYR A 94 1.34 11.04 -15.95
CA TYR A 94 0.11 11.52 -16.57
C TYR A 94 0.01 10.98 -18.00
N LYS A 95 -1.20 10.94 -18.53
CA LYS A 95 -1.50 10.43 -19.87
C LYS A 95 -0.68 11.17 -20.93
N GLY A 96 0.05 10.42 -21.76
CA GLY A 96 0.89 10.96 -22.83
C GLY A 96 2.25 11.52 -22.37
N ARG A 97 2.66 11.32 -21.11
CA ARG A 97 4.01 11.66 -20.66
C ARG A 97 5.05 10.83 -21.45
N PRO A 98 6.10 11.45 -22.03
CA PRO A 98 7.11 10.69 -22.76
C PRO A 98 7.93 9.73 -21.87
N GLY A 99 8.22 8.53 -22.40
CA GLY A 99 9.11 7.56 -21.75
C GLY A 99 8.48 6.77 -20.60
N LEU A 100 7.15 6.61 -20.59
CA LEU A 100 6.48 5.63 -19.76
C LEU A 100 6.68 4.22 -20.32
N ASN A 101 6.67 3.21 -19.45
CA ASN A 101 6.52 1.81 -19.87
C ASN A 101 5.03 1.44 -19.87
N ALA A 102 4.68 0.28 -20.40
CA ALA A 102 3.29 -0.16 -20.55
C ALA A 102 2.49 -0.09 -19.23
N GLU A 103 3.07 -0.51 -18.10
CA GLU A 103 2.38 -0.48 -16.80
C GLU A 103 2.12 0.96 -16.32
N LYS A 104 3.08 1.87 -16.52
CA LYS A 104 2.90 3.28 -16.19
C LYS A 104 1.90 3.97 -17.12
N GLU A 105 1.83 3.58 -18.39
CA GLU A 105 0.80 4.07 -19.31
C GLU A 105 -0.59 3.65 -18.84
N LEU A 106 -0.78 2.38 -18.45
CA LEU A 106 -2.03 1.91 -17.87
C LEU A 106 -2.41 2.68 -16.60
N MET A 107 -1.44 2.93 -15.71
CA MET A 107 -1.69 3.75 -14.53
C MET A 107 -2.04 5.19 -14.87
N ALA A 108 -1.44 5.77 -15.91
CA ALA A 108 -1.72 7.14 -16.35
C ALA A 108 -3.13 7.32 -16.92
N GLU A 109 -3.79 6.25 -17.36
CA GLU A 109 -5.18 6.27 -17.82
C GLU A 109 -6.19 6.30 -16.66
N ILE A 110 -5.82 5.75 -15.49
CA ILE A 110 -6.74 5.58 -14.36
C ILE A 110 -6.41 6.45 -13.15
N SER A 111 -5.20 7.01 -13.09
CA SER A 111 -4.72 7.90 -12.03
C SER A 111 -4.43 9.30 -12.60
N ASN A 112 -4.28 10.29 -11.72
CA ASN A 112 -3.98 11.68 -12.08
C ASN A 112 -4.90 12.19 -13.21
N LEU A 113 -6.20 12.02 -13.05
CA LEU A 113 -7.21 12.33 -14.08
C LEU A 113 -7.24 13.82 -14.45
N GLU A 114 -6.77 14.69 -13.56
CA GLU A 114 -6.58 16.13 -13.79
C GLU A 114 -5.29 16.45 -14.59
N MET A 115 -4.48 15.43 -14.90
CA MET A 115 -3.20 15.53 -15.60
C MET A 115 -2.24 16.55 -14.97
N LYS A 116 -2.17 16.59 -13.63
CA LYS A 116 -1.19 17.42 -12.92
C LYS A 116 0.22 17.01 -13.35
N LYS A 117 1.06 17.99 -13.65
CA LYS A 117 2.44 17.81 -14.12
C LYS A 117 3.40 18.43 -13.12
N GLY A 118 4.67 18.09 -13.27
CA GLY A 118 5.76 18.66 -12.49
C GLY A 118 6.44 17.63 -11.61
N THR A 119 7.32 18.14 -10.76
CA THR A 119 8.11 17.42 -9.76
C THR A 119 7.24 16.98 -8.58
N LEU A 120 7.77 16.06 -7.77
CA LEU A 120 7.14 15.64 -6.51
C LEU A 120 6.81 16.86 -5.61
N LYS A 121 7.74 17.82 -5.51
CA LYS A 121 7.59 19.04 -4.71
C LYS A 121 6.41 19.92 -5.14
N GLU A 122 6.03 19.86 -6.41
CA GLU A 122 4.93 20.63 -6.96
C GLU A 122 3.59 19.92 -6.74
N VAL A 123 3.53 18.61 -7.03
CA VAL A 123 2.26 17.86 -6.97
C VAL A 123 1.86 17.42 -5.57
N ILE A 124 2.78 17.39 -4.60
CA ILE A 124 2.47 17.06 -3.21
C ILE A 124 1.72 18.17 -2.45
N ARG A 125 1.69 19.38 -3.00
CA ARG A 125 1.03 20.53 -2.39
C ARG A 125 -0.46 20.27 -2.24
N GLY A 126 -0.96 20.37 -1.01
CA GLY A 126 -2.37 20.13 -0.68
C GLY A 126 -2.79 18.66 -0.68
N ALA A 127 -1.88 17.71 -0.86
CA ALA A 127 -2.20 16.28 -0.72
C ALA A 127 -2.47 15.92 0.75
N ASP A 128 -3.38 14.99 1.00
CA ASP A 128 -3.68 14.49 2.34
C ASP A 128 -2.71 13.41 2.78
N VAL A 129 -2.26 12.58 1.83
CA VAL A 129 -1.41 11.43 2.11
C VAL A 129 -0.25 11.35 1.14
N PHE A 130 0.93 11.10 1.70
CA PHE A 130 2.12 10.69 0.96
C PHE A 130 2.42 9.22 1.24
N ILE A 131 2.69 8.45 0.18
CA ILE A 131 3.15 7.07 0.26
C ILE A 131 4.44 6.93 -0.54
N GLY A 132 5.54 6.70 0.15
CA GLY A 132 6.86 6.48 -0.41
C GLY A 132 7.21 5.01 -0.47
N VAL A 133 7.51 4.51 -1.67
CA VAL A 133 8.08 3.20 -1.97
C VAL A 133 9.19 3.35 -3.01
N SER A 134 10.11 4.27 -2.71
CA SER A 134 11.04 4.84 -3.69
C SER A 134 12.49 4.82 -3.22
N ALA A 135 13.01 5.98 -2.81
CA ALA A 135 14.42 6.22 -2.55
C ALA A 135 14.58 7.14 -1.33
N PRO A 136 15.72 7.04 -0.63
CA PRO A 136 15.98 7.84 0.57
C PRO A 136 15.99 9.34 0.29
N GLY A 137 15.47 10.13 1.24
CA GLY A 137 15.59 11.59 1.23
C GLY A 137 14.90 12.30 0.06
N THR A 138 13.86 11.70 -0.52
CA THR A 138 13.11 12.29 -1.64
C THR A 138 12.07 13.32 -1.19
N VAL A 139 11.75 13.38 0.11
CA VAL A 139 10.82 14.34 0.71
C VAL A 139 11.56 15.21 1.72
N ASP A 140 11.33 16.52 1.64
CA ASP A 140 11.86 17.50 2.59
C ASP A 140 10.75 18.06 3.51
N GLN A 141 11.13 18.78 4.56
CA GLN A 141 10.16 19.38 5.49
C GLN A 141 9.23 20.41 4.82
N ASP A 142 9.68 21.09 3.75
CA ASP A 142 8.85 22.08 3.05
C ASP A 142 7.74 21.41 2.25
N MET A 143 8.01 20.24 1.68
CA MET A 143 6.99 19.40 1.04
C MET A 143 5.91 19.02 2.04
N VAL A 144 6.28 18.52 3.22
CA VAL A 144 5.32 18.15 4.29
C VAL A 144 4.51 19.38 4.75
N LYS A 145 5.14 20.52 4.98
CA LYS A 145 4.45 21.77 5.34
C LYS A 145 3.46 22.25 4.27
N SER A 146 3.68 21.88 3.01
CA SER A 146 2.83 22.27 1.89
C SER A 146 1.62 21.35 1.67
N MET A 147 1.55 20.23 2.38
CA MET A 147 0.43 19.28 2.31
C MET A 147 -0.83 19.82 3.00
N ALA A 148 -1.93 19.08 2.87
CA ALA A 148 -3.19 19.42 3.54
C ALA A 148 -3.05 19.37 5.07
N LYS A 149 -4.09 19.86 5.77
CA LYS A 149 -4.19 19.75 7.22
C LYS A 149 -4.22 18.28 7.64
N ASP A 150 -3.49 18.00 8.73
CA ASP A 150 -3.30 16.68 9.33
C ASP A 150 -2.73 15.65 8.32
N PRO A 151 -1.57 15.92 7.69
CA PRO A 151 -1.06 15.06 6.62
C PRO A 151 -0.56 13.72 7.16
N LEU A 152 -0.82 12.66 6.38
CA LEU A 152 -0.34 11.31 6.63
C LEU A 152 0.91 11.03 5.80
N ILE A 153 2.00 10.62 6.43
CA ILE A 153 3.28 10.33 5.76
C ILE A 153 3.65 8.87 5.95
N PHE A 154 3.53 8.06 4.90
CA PHE A 154 4.03 6.68 4.89
C PHE A 154 5.33 6.63 4.09
N ALA A 155 6.48 6.79 4.75
CA ALA A 155 7.80 6.80 4.12
C ALA A 155 8.48 5.44 4.30
N MET A 156 8.28 4.53 3.35
CA MET A 156 8.57 3.10 3.52
C MET A 156 9.84 2.63 2.78
N ALA A 157 10.62 3.53 2.17
CA ALA A 157 11.93 3.15 1.64
C ALA A 157 12.84 2.60 2.76
N ASN A 158 13.58 1.55 2.42
CA ASN A 158 14.57 0.92 3.31
C ASN A 158 15.96 0.98 2.69
N PRO A 159 17.03 1.06 3.50
CA PRO A 159 17.04 1.20 4.97
C PRO A 159 16.80 2.64 5.45
N ILE A 160 16.85 3.63 4.55
CA ILE A 160 16.63 5.04 4.87
C ILE A 160 15.32 5.48 4.18
N PRO A 161 14.34 6.02 4.92
CA PRO A 161 13.05 6.43 4.37
C PRO A 161 13.16 7.68 3.48
N GLU A 162 12.08 7.98 2.76
CA GLU A 162 11.95 9.20 1.96
C GLU A 162 12.12 10.48 2.78
N ILE A 163 11.71 10.45 4.05
CA ILE A 163 11.92 11.48 5.07
C ILE A 163 11.96 10.78 6.45
N MET A 164 12.81 11.24 7.35
CA MET A 164 12.86 10.68 8.71
C MET A 164 11.61 11.08 9.51
N PRO A 165 11.10 10.22 10.41
CA PRO A 165 9.89 10.51 11.19
C PRO A 165 9.96 11.80 11.99
N GLU A 166 11.10 12.08 12.61
CA GLU A 166 11.33 13.31 13.37
C GLU A 166 11.19 14.58 12.51
N ASP A 167 11.67 14.53 11.27
CA ASP A 167 11.57 15.65 10.33
C ASP A 167 10.13 15.82 9.83
N ALA A 168 9.45 14.73 9.50
CA ALA A 168 8.05 14.75 9.07
C ALA A 168 7.14 15.28 10.18
N MET A 169 7.30 14.80 11.42
CA MET A 169 6.54 15.26 12.59
C MET A 169 6.82 16.74 12.89
N SER A 170 8.09 17.16 12.84
CA SER A 170 8.47 18.58 13.04
C SER A 170 7.91 19.50 11.95
N ALA A 171 7.70 18.97 10.75
CA ALA A 171 7.10 19.68 9.63
C ALA A 171 5.55 19.70 9.66
N GLY A 172 4.92 19.03 10.63
CA GLY A 172 3.47 19.06 10.83
C GLY A 172 2.72 17.80 10.38
N ALA A 173 3.40 16.69 10.10
CA ALA A 173 2.73 15.41 9.89
C ALA A 173 1.89 15.03 11.11
N LYS A 174 0.65 14.56 10.87
CA LYS A 174 -0.22 14.06 11.93
C LYS A 174 0.13 12.64 12.32
N ILE A 175 0.46 11.82 11.32
CA ILE A 175 0.82 10.42 11.47
C ILE A 175 1.99 10.14 10.53
N VAL A 176 2.98 9.44 11.04
CA VAL A 176 4.09 8.93 10.24
C VAL A 176 4.16 7.42 10.40
N GLY A 177 4.31 6.71 9.29
CA GLY A 177 4.62 5.28 9.23
C GLY A 177 5.84 5.04 8.36
N THR A 178 6.63 4.00 8.70
CA THR A 178 7.85 3.65 7.95
C THR A 178 7.96 2.14 7.75
N GLY A 179 8.90 1.69 6.91
CA GLY A 179 9.22 0.27 6.79
C GLY A 179 10.09 -0.28 7.93
N ARG A 180 10.63 0.59 8.79
CA ARG A 180 11.63 0.25 9.80
C ARG A 180 11.01 -0.13 11.14
N SER A 181 11.66 -1.05 11.85
CA SER A 181 11.18 -1.60 13.13
C SER A 181 11.53 -0.75 14.36
N ASP A 182 12.46 0.19 14.23
CA ASP A 182 12.89 1.06 15.31
C ASP A 182 12.02 2.33 15.46
N PHE A 183 11.03 2.51 14.60
CA PHE A 183 10.05 3.60 14.67
C PHE A 183 8.63 3.09 14.94
N PRO A 184 7.75 3.94 15.51
CA PRO A 184 6.32 3.66 15.57
C PRO A 184 5.73 3.42 14.17
N ASN A 185 4.59 2.72 14.13
CA ASN A 185 3.85 2.45 12.89
C ASN A 185 4.72 1.79 11.80
N GLN A 186 5.35 0.66 12.12
CA GLN A 186 6.06 -0.13 11.13
C GLN A 186 5.08 -0.77 10.14
N ILE A 187 5.07 -0.28 8.90
CA ILE A 187 4.28 -0.80 7.78
C ILE A 187 5.14 -1.83 7.05
N ASN A 188 4.97 -3.10 7.40
CA ASN A 188 5.78 -4.20 6.88
C ASN A 188 4.91 -5.40 6.46
N ASN A 189 5.16 -5.92 5.27
CA ASN A 189 4.43 -7.02 4.63
C ASN A 189 4.43 -8.35 5.42
N VAL A 190 5.32 -8.51 6.40
CA VAL A 190 5.30 -9.63 7.37
C VAL A 190 3.96 -9.77 8.12
N LEU A 191 3.21 -8.67 8.25
CA LEU A 191 1.86 -8.69 8.84
C LEU A 191 0.80 -9.32 7.92
N ALA A 192 1.09 -9.46 6.62
CA ALA A 192 0.15 -9.91 5.62
C ALA A 192 0.44 -11.34 5.13
N PHE A 193 1.61 -11.57 4.53
CA PHE A 193 1.85 -12.81 3.78
C PHE A 193 1.66 -14.11 4.58
N PRO A 194 2.05 -14.24 5.87
CA PRO A 194 1.90 -15.50 6.58
C PRO A 194 0.42 -15.88 6.74
N GLY A 195 -0.41 -14.90 7.12
CA GLY A 195 -1.85 -15.09 7.29
C GLY A 195 -2.57 -15.30 5.96
N ILE A 196 -2.22 -14.52 4.93
CA ILE A 196 -2.80 -14.66 3.59
C ILE A 196 -2.56 -16.06 3.04
N PHE A 197 -1.33 -16.56 3.08
CA PHE A 197 -1.02 -17.90 2.61
C PHE A 197 -1.70 -18.98 3.46
N ARG A 198 -1.70 -18.84 4.80
CA ARG A 198 -2.37 -19.79 5.70
C ARG A 198 -3.85 -19.93 5.34
N GLY A 199 -4.58 -18.83 5.26
CA GLY A 199 -6.01 -18.80 4.92
C GLY A 199 -6.30 -19.32 3.52
N THR A 200 -5.49 -18.91 2.54
CA THR A 200 -5.57 -19.38 1.14
C THR A 200 -5.41 -20.91 1.06
N LEU A 201 -4.45 -21.47 1.79
CA LEU A 201 -4.18 -22.91 1.80
C LEU A 201 -5.24 -23.69 2.58
N ASP A 202 -5.80 -23.14 3.66
CA ASP A 202 -6.86 -23.77 4.46
C ASP A 202 -8.12 -24.06 3.65
N VAL A 203 -8.44 -23.21 2.68
CA VAL A 203 -9.63 -23.37 1.81
C VAL A 203 -9.28 -23.80 0.39
N ARG A 204 -8.00 -24.15 0.17
CA ARG A 204 -7.43 -24.49 -1.14
C ARG A 204 -7.87 -23.52 -2.23
N ALA A 205 -7.82 -22.22 -1.96
CA ALA A 205 -8.24 -21.22 -2.94
C ALA A 205 -7.49 -21.41 -4.28
N SER A 206 -8.16 -21.12 -5.39
CA SER A 206 -7.55 -21.14 -6.72
C SER A 206 -6.77 -19.86 -7.03
N ASP A 207 -7.08 -18.76 -6.33
CA ASP A 207 -6.46 -17.44 -6.54
C ASP A 207 -6.38 -16.67 -5.21
N ILE A 208 -5.62 -15.58 -5.20
CA ILE A 208 -5.62 -14.54 -4.15
C ILE A 208 -6.10 -13.23 -4.79
N ASN A 209 -7.42 -13.04 -4.76
CA ASN A 209 -8.09 -11.93 -5.40
C ASN A 209 -8.15 -10.67 -4.50
N ASP A 210 -8.74 -9.58 -5.01
CA ASP A 210 -8.76 -8.31 -4.29
C ASP A 210 -9.66 -8.35 -3.06
N GLU A 211 -10.77 -9.11 -3.07
CA GLU A 211 -11.62 -9.30 -1.88
C GLU A 211 -10.83 -9.92 -0.72
N MET A 212 -9.97 -10.91 -1.01
CA MET A 212 -9.10 -11.54 -0.01
C MET A 212 -8.05 -10.55 0.53
N LYS A 213 -7.45 -9.72 -0.32
CA LYS A 213 -6.47 -8.70 0.09
C LYS A 213 -7.11 -7.63 0.97
N ILE A 214 -8.30 -7.16 0.59
CA ILE A 214 -9.07 -6.19 1.37
C ILE A 214 -9.45 -6.80 2.73
N ALA A 215 -9.92 -8.05 2.77
CA ALA A 215 -10.24 -8.75 4.01
C ALA A 215 -9.02 -8.88 4.93
N ALA A 216 -7.84 -9.20 4.38
CA ALA A 216 -6.58 -9.21 5.13
C ALA A 216 -6.27 -7.84 5.73
N ALA A 217 -6.40 -6.75 4.95
CA ALA A 217 -6.13 -5.40 5.42
C ALA A 217 -7.06 -4.99 6.57
N TYR A 218 -8.36 -5.29 6.46
CA TYR A 218 -9.32 -5.05 7.53
C TYR A 218 -9.03 -5.89 8.78
N ALA A 219 -8.66 -7.16 8.63
CA ALA A 219 -8.29 -8.02 9.75
C ALA A 219 -7.10 -7.43 10.52
N ILE A 220 -6.05 -6.99 9.83
CA ILE A 220 -4.90 -6.32 10.46
C ILE A 220 -5.33 -5.04 11.17
N ALA A 221 -6.09 -4.18 10.49
CA ALA A 221 -6.53 -2.89 11.06
C ALA A 221 -7.39 -3.07 12.32
N SER A 222 -8.28 -4.07 12.32
CA SER A 222 -9.22 -4.35 13.42
C SER A 222 -8.60 -4.91 14.70
N LEU A 223 -7.33 -5.33 14.67
CA LEU A 223 -6.62 -5.81 15.86
C LEU A 223 -6.27 -4.68 16.83
N ILE A 224 -6.27 -3.44 16.36
CA ILE A 224 -6.16 -2.25 17.19
C ILE A 224 -7.57 -1.76 17.49
N THR A 225 -7.92 -1.76 18.76
CA THR A 225 -9.22 -1.27 19.24
C THR A 225 -9.31 0.26 19.10
N GLU A 226 -10.53 0.81 19.14
CA GLU A 226 -10.72 2.26 19.08
C GLU A 226 -10.07 2.97 20.28
N GLU A 227 -9.97 2.29 21.43
CA GLU A 227 -9.31 2.80 22.63
C GLU A 227 -7.77 2.79 22.52
N GLU A 228 -7.21 1.84 21.77
CA GLU A 228 -5.76 1.74 21.51
C GLU A 228 -5.32 2.64 20.37
N LEU A 229 -6.23 2.99 19.45
CA LEU A 229 -5.94 3.72 18.23
C LEU A 229 -5.44 5.13 18.52
N LYS A 230 -4.22 5.43 18.09
CA LYS A 230 -3.57 6.73 18.30
C LYS A 230 -2.55 7.02 17.18
N PRO A 231 -2.11 8.28 17.01
CA PRO A 231 -1.22 8.66 15.91
C PRO A 231 0.09 7.85 15.80
N ASP A 232 0.62 7.35 16.91
CA ASP A 232 1.83 6.51 16.99
C ASP A 232 1.51 4.99 17.06
N TYR A 233 0.25 4.58 16.88
CA TYR A 233 -0.17 3.18 16.85
C TYR A 233 -1.40 2.96 15.95
N ILE A 234 -1.15 2.88 14.64
CA ILE A 234 -2.17 2.62 13.60
C ILE A 234 -2.09 1.22 12.97
N ILE A 235 -1.00 0.50 13.22
CA ILE A 235 -0.76 -0.85 12.68
C ILE A 235 -0.09 -1.71 13.77
N PRO A 236 -0.52 -2.97 13.97
CA PRO A 236 0.01 -3.81 15.03
C PRO A 236 1.49 -4.15 14.79
N SER A 237 2.17 -4.58 15.86
CA SER A 237 3.55 -5.05 15.77
C SER A 237 3.64 -6.31 14.89
N PRO A 238 4.70 -6.47 14.08
CA PRO A 238 5.02 -7.73 13.38
C PRO A 238 5.01 -8.99 14.27
N PHE A 239 5.27 -8.83 15.57
CA PHE A 239 5.32 -9.93 16.53
C PHE A 239 3.99 -10.16 17.25
N ASP A 240 2.94 -9.41 16.91
CA ASP A 240 1.61 -9.64 17.45
C ASP A 240 1.07 -10.99 16.96
N ARG A 241 1.03 -11.96 17.87
CA ARG A 241 0.62 -13.34 17.60
C ARG A 241 -0.82 -13.46 17.10
N ARG A 242 -1.65 -12.43 17.27
CA ARG A 242 -3.05 -12.42 16.81
C ARG A 242 -3.14 -12.24 15.29
N VAL A 243 -2.15 -11.58 14.67
CA VAL A 243 -2.19 -11.18 13.25
C VAL A 243 -2.37 -12.36 12.31
N ALA A 244 -1.52 -13.38 12.41
CA ALA A 244 -1.55 -14.50 11.48
C ALA A 244 -2.89 -15.25 11.52
N ALA A 245 -3.47 -15.43 12.71
CA ALA A 245 -4.76 -16.09 12.88
C ALA A 245 -5.92 -15.26 12.32
N ALA A 246 -5.99 -13.98 12.68
CA ALA A 246 -7.04 -13.07 12.22
C ALA A 246 -7.04 -12.90 10.69
N VAL A 247 -5.87 -12.71 10.10
CA VAL A 247 -5.72 -12.59 8.63
C VAL A 247 -6.10 -13.90 7.94
N SER A 248 -5.64 -15.05 8.46
CA SER A 248 -5.98 -16.36 7.90
C SER A 248 -7.48 -16.61 7.85
N GLU A 249 -8.19 -16.33 8.96
CA GLU A 249 -9.63 -16.51 9.05
C GLU A 249 -10.38 -15.61 8.06
N ALA A 250 -10.05 -14.32 8.03
CA ALA A 250 -10.67 -13.35 7.13
C ALA A 250 -10.43 -13.69 5.65
N VAL A 251 -9.21 -14.11 5.30
CA VAL A 251 -8.84 -14.49 3.94
C VAL A 251 -9.57 -15.77 3.50
N ALA A 252 -9.64 -16.77 4.38
CA ALA A 252 -10.39 -18.00 4.12
C ALA A 252 -11.89 -17.73 3.90
N GLU A 253 -12.48 -16.85 4.71
CA GLU A 253 -13.88 -16.44 4.55
C GLU A 253 -14.09 -15.68 3.23
N ALA A 254 -13.22 -14.72 2.92
CA ALA A 254 -13.29 -13.94 1.68
C ALA A 254 -13.17 -14.84 0.44
N ALA A 255 -12.26 -15.82 0.45
CA ALA A 255 -12.09 -16.79 -0.63
C ALA A 255 -13.36 -17.63 -0.87
N ARG A 256 -14.07 -18.03 0.20
CA ARG A 256 -15.36 -18.72 0.08
C ARG A 256 -16.43 -17.80 -0.51
N LYS A 257 -16.51 -16.56 -0.03
CA LYS A 257 -17.48 -15.56 -0.48
C LYS A 257 -17.29 -15.17 -1.95
N SER A 258 -16.05 -15.03 -2.41
CA SER A 258 -15.75 -14.69 -3.80
C SER A 258 -15.76 -15.89 -4.76
N GLY A 259 -15.96 -17.10 -4.24
CA GLY A 259 -16.09 -18.32 -5.05
C GLY A 259 -14.77 -18.91 -5.55
N VAL A 260 -13.62 -18.48 -5.01
CA VAL A 260 -12.31 -19.03 -5.37
C VAL A 260 -11.86 -20.16 -4.45
N ALA A 261 -12.53 -20.37 -3.31
CA ALA A 261 -12.30 -21.52 -2.44
C ALA A 261 -12.71 -22.85 -3.10
N ARG A 262 -11.93 -23.90 -2.87
CA ARG A 262 -12.21 -25.26 -3.39
C ARG A 262 -12.69 -26.23 -2.31
N ILE A 263 -12.69 -25.82 -1.04
CA ILE A 263 -13.24 -26.55 0.13
C ILE A 263 -13.85 -25.60 1.18
#